data_AF-A0A7J4EFL9-F1
#
_entry.id   AF-A0A7J4EFL9-F1
#
_cell.length_a   1.000
_cell.length_b   1.000
_cell.length_c   1.000
_cell.angle_alpha   90.00
_cell.angle_beta   90.00
_cell.angle_gamma   90.00
#
_symmetry.space_group_name_H-M   'P 1'
#
loop_
_entity.id
_entity.type
_entity.pdbx_description
1 polymer ?
#
loop_
_entity_poly.entity_id
_entity_poly.type
_entity_poly.pdbx_seq_one_letter_code
_entity_poly.pdbx_strand_id
1 'polypeptide(L)' 'DIEGIVDVLLRVGKLIEKVDDISDVELNPLMVYGYGKGVKAVDVRILLKRKEEKA' A
#
# COMPACT_ATOMS: atom_id res chain seq x y z
N ASP A 1 -10.64 13.43 3.36
CA ASP A 1 -10.10 12.91 4.63
C ASP A 1 -8.58 12.78 4.48
N ILE A 2 -7.83 13.86 4.72
CA ILE A 2 -6.37 13.88 4.51
C ILE A 2 -5.67 13.00 5.54
N GLU A 3 -6.13 13.05 6.80
CA GLU A 3 -5.59 12.20 7.88
C GLU A 3 -5.74 10.72 7.56
N GLY A 4 -6.89 10.31 6.99
CA GLY A 4 -7.07 8.93 6.52
C GLY A 4 -6.09 8.54 5.40
N ILE A 5 -5.72 9.45 4.50
CA ILE A 5 -4.70 9.18 3.47
C ILE A 5 -3.32 9.01 4.13
N VAL A 6 -2.98 9.88 5.09
CA VAL A 6 -1.72 9.79 5.84
C VAL A 6 -1.63 8.46 6.59
N ASP A 7 -2.70 8.02 7.25
CA ASP A 7 -2.75 6.72 7.94
C ASP A 7 -2.55 5.55 6.97
N VAL A 8 -3.18 5.58 5.79
CA VAL A 8 -2.96 4.56 4.75
C VAL A 8 -1.49 4.53 4.32
N LEU A 9 -0.88 5.68 4.02
CA LEU A 9 0.52 5.75 3.61
C LEU A 9 1.47 5.22 4.69
N LEU A 10 1.25 5.58 5.96
CA LEU A 10 2.07 5.09 7.07
C LEU A 10 1.97 3.57 7.25
N ARG A 11 0.76 3.01 7.14
CA ARG A 11 0.53 1.56 7.24
C ARG A 11 1.17 0.80 6.10
N VAL A 12 1.04 1.29 4.88
CA VAL A 12 1.65 0.68 3.70
C VAL A 12 3.17 0.79 3.75
N GLY A 13 3.71 1.96 4.13
CA GLY A 13 5.15 2.13 4.33
C GLY A 13 5.70 1.13 5.35
N LYS A 14 5.01 0.96 6.49
CA LYS A 14 5.37 -0.03 7.51
C LYS A 14 5.24 -1.48 7.03
N LEU A 15 4.31 -1.77 6.13
CA LEU A 15 4.19 -3.10 5.50
C LEU A 15 5.40 -3.38 4.61
N ILE A 16 5.77 -2.43 3.75
CA ILE A 16 6.92 -2.52 2.85
C ILE A 16 8.22 -2.69 3.65
N GLU A 17 8.39 -1.94 4.75
CA GLU A 17 9.55 -2.06 5.63
C GLU A 17 9.67 -3.45 6.29
N LYS A 18 8.54 -4.09 6.61
CA LYS A 18 8.51 -5.38 7.32
C LYS A 18 8.61 -6.60 6.41
N VAL A 19 8.28 -6.44 5.13
CA VAL A 19 8.22 -7.55 4.18
C VAL A 19 9.22 -7.27 3.06
N ASP A 20 10.47 -7.69 3.30
CA ASP A 20 11.59 -7.45 2.40
C ASP A 20 11.35 -7.95 0.97
N ASP A 21 10.46 -8.92 0.77
CA ASP A 21 10.14 -9.46 -0.55
C ASP A 21 9.27 -8.51 -1.39
N ILE A 22 8.63 -7.50 -0.80
CA ILE A 22 7.82 -6.54 -1.56
C ILE A 22 8.75 -5.62 -2.35
N SER A 23 8.55 -5.54 -3.67
CA SER A 23 9.23 -4.56 -4.52
C SER A 23 8.40 -3.30 -4.68
N ASP A 24 7.08 -3.46 -4.92
CA ASP A 24 6.19 -2.36 -5.24
C ASP A 24 4.78 -2.61 -4.68
N VAL A 25 4.10 -1.54 -4.28
CA VAL A 25 2.69 -1.56 -3.89
C VAL A 25 1.95 -0.45 -4.65
N GLU A 26 0.94 -0.82 -5.42
CA GLU A 26 0.06 0.09 -6.15
C GLU A 26 -1.33 0.06 -5.51
N LEU A 27 -1.83 1.24 -5.11
CA LEU A 27 -3.21 1.43 -4.63
C LEU A 27 -3.98 2.23 -5.69
N ASN A 28 -4.79 1.57 -6.50
CA ASN A 28 -5.49 2.24 -7.60
C ASN A 28 -6.84 1.56 -7.95
N PRO A 29 -8.00 2.12 -7.53
CA PRO A 29 -8.17 3.43 -6.88
C PRO A 29 -8.14 3.38 -5.35
N LEU A 30 -7.58 4.44 -4.76
CA LEU A 30 -7.78 4.78 -3.36
C LEU A 30 -8.99 5.73 -3.24
N MET A 31 -10.11 5.22 -2.78
CA MET A 31 -11.33 6.01 -2.58
C MET A 31 -11.30 6.75 -1.25
N VAL A 32 -11.47 8.06 -1.31
CA VAL A 32 -11.61 8.94 -0.14
C VAL A 32 -13.07 9.34 -0.05
N TYR A 33 -13.75 8.91 0.99
CA TYR A 33 -15.15 9.30 1.22
C TYR A 33 -15.21 10.69 1.88
N GLY A 34 -16.43 11.21 2.05
CA GLY A 34 -16.66 12.49 2.73
C GLY A 34 -15.98 12.58 4.10
N TYR A 35 -15.85 13.79 4.65
CA TYR A 35 -15.15 14.00 5.93
C TYR A 35 -15.66 13.06 7.03
N GLY A 36 -14.74 12.36 7.70
CA GLY A 36 -15.05 11.37 8.75
C GLY A 36 -15.62 10.04 8.26
N LYS A 37 -15.78 9.82 6.95
CA LYS A 37 -16.28 8.56 6.37
C LYS A 37 -15.17 7.59 5.96
N GLY A 38 -13.91 7.97 6.16
CA GLY A 38 -12.75 7.11 5.98
C GLY A 38 -12.26 7.00 4.54
N VAL A 39 -11.24 6.15 4.38
CA VAL A 39 -10.51 5.91 3.14
C VAL A 39 -10.46 4.40 2.88
N LYS A 40 -10.64 3.99 1.61
CA LYS A 40 -10.64 2.58 1.22
C LYS A 40 -9.84 2.37 -0.07
N ALA A 41 -8.86 1.47 -0.03
CA ALA A 41 -8.27 0.91 -1.25
C ALA A 41 -9.25 -0.10 -1.85
N VAL A 42 -9.72 0.15 -3.07
CA VAL A 42 -10.69 -0.73 -3.74
C VAL A 42 -9.98 -1.88 -4.45
N ASP A 43 -8.82 -1.57 -5.01
CA ASP A 43 -7.93 -2.52 -5.65
C ASP A 43 -6.49 -2.25 -5.20
N VAL A 44 -5.72 -3.34 -5.08
CA VAL A 44 -4.33 -3.31 -4.63
C VAL A 44 -3.53 -4.32 -5.43
N ARG A 45 -2.41 -3.86 -6.01
CA ARG A 45 -1.43 -4.74 -6.66
C ARG A 45 -0.12 -4.69 -5.89
N ILE A 46 0.41 -5.86 -5.56
CA ILE A 46 1.72 -6.00 -4.89
C ILE A 46 2.63 -6.79 -5.82
N LEU A 47 3.80 -6.23 -6.12
CA LEU A 47 4.87 -6.93 -6.81
C LEU A 47 5.89 -7.41 -5.79
N LEU A 48 6.39 -8.63 -6.01
CA LEU A 48 7.43 -9.21 -5.20
C LEU A 48 8.75 -9.20 -5.96
N LYS A 49 9.85 -9.02 -5.23
CA LYS A 49 11.21 -9.13 -5.76
C LYS A 49 11.38 -10.49 -6.43
N ARG A 50 12.03 -10.50 -7.59
CA ARG A 50 12.45 -11.76 -8.20
C ARG A 50 13.46 -12.43 -7.26
N LYS A 51 13.26 -13.70 -6.97
CA LYS A 51 14.33 -14.51 -6.38
C LYS A 51 15.46 -14.57 -7.40
N GLU A 52 16.66 -14.18 -7.01
CA GLU A 52 17.84 -14.49 -7.80
C GLU A 52 17.94 -16.02 -7.89
N GLU A 53 17.82 -16.57 -9.10
CA GLU A 53 18.23 -17.94 -9.35
C GLU A 53 19.74 -17.96 -9.14
N LYS A 54 20.19 -18.59 -8.04
CA LYS A 54 21.61 -18.84 -7.84
C LYS A 54 22.07 -19.74 -8.99
N ALA A 55 22.86 -19.16 -9.90
CA ALA A 55 23.58 -19.88 -10.95
C ALA A 55 24.63 -20.83 -10.35
#